data_AF-A0A4Q3Y174-F1
#
_entry.id   AF-A0A4Q3Y174-F1
#
_cell.length_a   1.000
_cell.length_b   1.000
_cell.length_c   1.000
_cell.angle_alpha   90.00
_cell.angle_beta   90.00
_cell.angle_gamma   90.00
#
_symmetry.space_group_name_H-M   'P 1'
#
loop_
_entity.id
_entity.type
_entity.pdbx_description
1 polymer ?
#
loop_
_entity_poly.entity_id
_entity_poly.type
_entity_poly.pdbx_seq_one_letter_code
_entity_poly.pdbx_strand_id
1 'polypeptide(L)'
;MNVGIEQDEIVIRVPVNALPDAAATAFDRHYGFDVRCATVVDADAFALELVDRLNWEDENGDSLVTRMLDAACLKAEQWGAEGLAR
;
A
#
# COMPACT_ATOMS: atom_id res chain seq x y z
N MET A 1 0.86 7.84 -6.96
CA MET A 1 1.36 7.56 -5.60
C MET A 1 2.60 8.41 -5.39
N ASN A 2 2.59 9.26 -4.37
CA ASN A 2 3.73 10.11 -4.07
C ASN A 2 4.39 9.56 -2.80
N VAL A 3 5.68 9.27 -2.88
CA VAL A 3 6.49 8.82 -1.75
C VAL A 3 7.58 9.86 -1.52
N GLY A 4 7.78 10.26 -0.27
CA GLY A 4 8.78 11.27 0.10
C GLY A 4 9.20 11.15 1.56
N ILE A 5 10.12 12.02 1.97
CA ILE A 5 10.57 12.14 3.36
C ILE A 5 10.00 13.45 3.93
N GLU A 6 9.32 13.38 5.06
CA GLU A 6 8.75 14.53 5.77
C GLU A 6 9.07 14.43 7.27
N GLN A 7 9.70 15.46 7.85
CA GLN A 7 9.97 15.55 9.30
C GLN A 7 10.64 14.32 9.95
N ASP A 8 11.43 13.55 9.17
CA ASP A 8 12.10 12.28 9.56
C ASP A 8 11.29 10.98 9.30
N GLU A 9 10.15 11.07 8.62
CA GLU A 9 9.32 9.92 8.26
C GLU A 9 9.25 9.70 6.76
N ILE A 10 9.22 8.43 6.32
CA ILE A 10 8.85 8.08 4.94
C ILE A 10 7.32 8.10 4.85
N VAL A 11 6.78 9.01 4.03
CA VAL A 11 5.34 9.20 3.88
C VAL A 11 4.90 8.70 2.50
N ILE A 12 3.88 7.83 2.48
CA ILE A 12 3.20 7.39 1.26
C ILE A 12 1.85 8.10 1.18
N ARG A 13 1.68 8.97 0.18
CA ARG A 13 0.43 9.70 -0.04
C ARG A 13 -0.39 9.07 -1.16
N VAL A 14 -1.61 8.68 -0.82
CA VAL A 14 -2.63 8.19 -1.74
C VAL A 14 -3.82 9.16 -1.69
N PRO A 15 -4.19 9.80 -2.81
CA PRO A 15 -5.39 10.62 -2.86
C PRO A 15 -6.65 9.78 -2.64
N VAL A 16 -7.51 10.18 -1.69
CA VAL A 16 -8.76 9.45 -1.38
C VAL A 16 -9.66 9.33 -2.61
N ASN A 17 -9.72 10.38 -3.43
CA ASN A 17 -10.51 10.38 -4.67
C ASN A 17 -10.02 9.38 -5.73
N ALA A 18 -8.79 8.85 -5.61
CA ALA A 18 -8.25 7.83 -6.52
C ALA A 18 -8.56 6.40 -6.04
N LEU A 19 -9.07 6.22 -4.82
CA LEU A 19 -9.33 4.90 -4.24
C LEU A 19 -10.37 4.09 -5.00
N PRO A 20 -11.49 4.65 -5.51
CA PRO A 20 -12.47 3.86 -6.26
C PRO A 20 -11.87 3.16 -7.49
N ASP A 21 -11.09 3.88 -8.30
CA ASP A 21 -10.46 3.33 -9.50
C ASP A 21 -9.35 2.32 -9.16
N ALA A 22 -8.56 2.63 -8.12
CA ALA A 22 -7.52 1.74 -7.63
C ALA A 22 -8.12 0.43 -7.09
N ALA A 23 -9.21 0.51 -6.33
CA ALA A 23 -9.92 -0.65 -5.77
C ALA A 23 -10.55 -1.49 -6.88
N ALA A 24 -11.23 -0.87 -7.86
CA ALA A 24 -11.77 -1.57 -9.02
C ALA A 24 -10.69 -2.36 -9.76
N THR A 25 -9.54 -1.72 -10.05
CA THR A 25 -8.40 -2.39 -10.69
C THR A 25 -7.87 -3.56 -9.84
N ALA A 26 -7.80 -3.38 -8.52
CA ALA A 26 -7.34 -4.42 -7.61
C ALA A 26 -8.30 -5.61 -7.57
N PHE A 27 -9.61 -5.36 -7.52
CA PHE A 27 -10.63 -6.39 -7.50
C PHE A 27 -10.70 -7.15 -8.83
N ASP A 28 -10.63 -6.46 -9.97
CA ASP A 28 -10.61 -7.10 -11.29
C ASP A 28 -9.41 -8.03 -11.44
N ARG A 29 -8.24 -7.63 -10.94
CA ARG A 29 -7.04 -8.48 -10.95
C ARG A 29 -7.16 -9.70 -10.05
N HIS A 30 -7.88 -9.58 -8.93
CA HIS A 30 -7.99 -10.66 -7.96
C HIS A 30 -9.14 -11.64 -8.28
N TYR A 31 -10.28 -11.14 -8.74
CA TYR A 31 -11.51 -11.91 -8.95
C TYR A 31 -11.84 -12.16 -10.44
N GLY A 32 -11.18 -11.48 -11.37
CA GLY A 32 -11.42 -11.59 -12.82
C GLY A 32 -12.41 -10.54 -13.35
N PHE A 33 -12.28 -10.20 -14.64
CA PHE A 33 -12.98 -9.08 -15.31
C PHE A 33 -14.51 -9.23 -15.46
N ASP A 34 -15.08 -10.41 -15.23
CA ASP A 34 -16.48 -10.74 -15.57
C ASP A 34 -17.38 -10.90 -14.32
N VAL A 35 -16.84 -10.59 -13.14
CA VAL A 35 -17.59 -10.61 -11.89
C VAL A 35 -17.97 -9.17 -11.56
N ARG A 36 -19.15 -8.94 -10.98
CA ARG A 36 -19.55 -7.64 -10.42
C ARG A 36 -18.66 -7.31 -9.21
N CYS A 37 -17.40 -7.02 -9.48
CA CYS A 37 -16.36 -6.72 -8.52
C CYS A 37 -16.81 -5.52 -7.68
N ALA A 38 -16.59 -5.62 -6.37
CA ALA A 38 -17.07 -4.64 -5.40
C ALA A 38 -16.80 -3.19 -5.85
N THR A 39 -17.77 -2.30 -5.68
CA THR A 39 -17.60 -0.89 -6.01
C THR A 39 -17.46 -0.10 -4.72
N VAL A 40 -16.47 0.79 -4.65
CA VAL A 40 -16.34 1.75 -3.54
C VAL A 40 -17.43 2.80 -3.72
N VAL A 41 -18.42 2.80 -2.82
CA VAL A 41 -19.56 3.74 -2.84
C VAL A 41 -19.37 4.95 -1.92
N ASP A 42 -18.46 4.84 -0.96
CA ASP A 42 -18.03 5.90 -0.04
C ASP A 42 -16.51 5.83 0.09
N ALA A 43 -15.82 6.79 -0.51
CA ALA A 43 -14.36 6.79 -0.58
C ALA A 43 -13.71 7.13 0.76
N ASP A 44 -14.35 7.97 1.59
CA ASP A 44 -13.81 8.37 2.89
C ASP A 44 -13.94 7.22 3.90
N ALA A 45 -15.10 6.57 3.95
CA ALA A 45 -15.30 5.39 4.79
C ALA A 45 -14.34 4.26 4.38
N PHE A 46 -14.22 3.99 3.08
CA PHE A 46 -13.29 2.98 2.58
C PHE A 46 -11.83 3.32 2.87
N ALA A 47 -11.44 4.60 2.81
CA ALA A 47 -10.08 5.03 3.16
C ALA A 47 -9.75 4.70 4.61
N LEU A 48 -10.68 4.96 5.55
CA LEU A 48 -10.48 4.67 6.97
C LEU A 48 -10.34 3.15 7.21
N GLU A 49 -11.22 2.35 6.64
CA GLU A 49 -11.18 0.88 6.76
C GLU A 49 -9.91 0.29 6.10
N LEU A 50 -9.50 0.85 4.97
CA LEU A 50 -8.27 0.45 4.29
C LEU A 50 -7.04 0.77 5.15
N VAL A 51 -6.98 1.96 5.75
CA VAL A 51 -5.89 2.35 6.66
C VAL A 51 -5.85 1.42 7.87
N ASP A 52 -6.98 1.09 8.47
CA ASP A 52 -7.05 0.12 9.57
C ASP A 52 -6.50 -1.25 9.13
N ARG A 53 -6.92 -1.73 7.94
CA ARG A 53 -6.44 -3.01 7.41
C ARG A 53 -4.96 -3.01 7.03
N LEU A 54 -4.40 -1.88 6.61
CA LEU A 54 -2.98 -1.72 6.31
C LEU A 54 -2.11 -1.77 7.57
N ASN A 55 -2.62 -1.26 8.70
CA ASN A 55 -1.94 -1.26 9.99
C ASN A 55 -2.22 -2.52 10.83
N TRP A 56 -3.12 -3.40 10.37
CA TRP A 56 -3.41 -4.63 11.09
C TRP A 56 -2.20 -5.59 11.02
N GLU A 57 -1.56 -5.80 12.17
CA GLU A 57 -0.56 -6.84 12.40
C GLU A 57 -1.23 -8.19 12.71
N ASP A 58 -0.92 -9.21 11.92
CA ASP A 58 -1.33 -10.59 12.22
C ASP A 58 -0.44 -11.19 13.33
N GLU A 59 -0.74 -12.41 13.77
CA GLU A 59 -0.11 -13.12 14.91
C GLU A 59 1.43 -13.20 14.88
N ASN A 60 2.06 -12.97 13.71
CA ASN A 60 3.51 -13.01 13.52
C ASN A 60 4.18 -11.62 13.37
N GLY A 61 3.46 -10.51 13.55
CA GLY A 61 4.04 -9.16 13.48
C GLY A 61 4.34 -8.64 12.06
N ASP A 62 3.87 -9.34 11.03
CA ASP A 62 4.10 -8.97 9.62
C ASP A 62 2.86 -8.31 9.01
N SER A 63 2.73 -6.98 9.20
CA SER A 63 1.74 -6.22 8.45
C SER A 63 2.07 -6.24 6.94
N LEU A 64 1.07 -5.90 6.10
CA LEU A 64 1.33 -5.72 4.67
C LEU A 64 2.37 -4.61 4.44
N VAL A 65 2.31 -3.55 5.22
CA VAL A 65 3.25 -2.41 5.16
C VAL A 65 4.67 -2.86 5.49
N THR A 66 4.86 -3.70 6.52
CA THR A 66 6.17 -4.23 6.90
C THR A 66 6.78 -5.04 5.76
N ARG A 67 6.01 -5.94 5.15
CA ARG A 67 6.48 -6.73 3.98
C ARG A 67 6.81 -5.87 2.76
N MET A 68 6.05 -4.81 2.53
CA MET A 68 6.34 -3.85 1.46
C MET A 68 7.66 -3.12 1.72
N LEU A 69 7.92 -2.73 2.97
CA LEU A 69 9.16 -2.07 3.37
C LEU A 69 10.36 -3.01 3.23
N ASP A 70 10.25 -4.25 3.69
CA ASP A 70 11.32 -5.26 3.54
C ASP A 70 11.68 -5.48 2.07
N ALA A 71 10.68 -5.64 1.20
CA ALA A 71 10.88 -5.80 -0.22
C ALA A 71 11.55 -4.56 -0.85
N ALA A 72 11.20 -3.35 -0.40
CA ALA A 72 11.83 -2.11 -0.86
C ALA A 72 13.30 -2.02 -0.41
N CYS A 73 13.60 -2.38 0.83
CA CYS A 73 14.98 -2.43 1.37
C CYS A 73 15.87 -3.39 0.57
N LEU A 74 15.39 -4.62 0.33
CA LEU A 74 16.12 -5.61 -0.47
C LEU A 74 16.36 -5.11 -1.90
N LYS A 75 15.40 -4.41 -2.50
CA LYS A 75 15.56 -3.82 -3.83
C LYS A 75 16.56 -2.67 -3.84
N ALA A 76 16.54 -1.81 -2.83
CA ALA A 76 17.51 -0.74 -2.67
C ALA A 76 18.94 -1.29 -2.52
N GLU A 77 19.12 -2.36 -1.74
CA GLU A 77 20.41 -3.06 -1.63
C GLU A 77 20.86 -3.64 -2.97
N GLN A 78 19.98 -4.36 -3.68
CA GLN A 78 20.28 -4.93 -5.00
C GLN A 78 20.72 -3.88 -6.02
N TRP A 79 20.23 -2.66 -5.89
CA TRP A 79 20.59 -1.54 -6.77
C TRP A 79 21.75 -0.70 -6.25
N GLY A 80 22.40 -1.15 -5.17
CA GLY A 80 23.61 -0.52 -4.65
C GLY A 80 23.35 0.79 -3.90
N ALA A 81 22.30 0.84 -3.08
CA ALA A 81 22.00 2.01 -2.25
C ALA A 81 23.23 2.47 -1.44
N GLU A 82 23.66 3.71 -1.69
CA GLU A 82 24.89 4.30 -1.14
C GLU A 82 24.85 4.51 0.38
N GLY A 83 23.64 4.58 0.95
CA GLY A 83 23.44 4.69 2.40
C GLY A 83 23.72 3.39 3.19
N LEU A 84 24.04 2.29 2.52
CA LEU A 84 24.37 1.01 3.15
C LEU A 84 25.89 0.91 3.38
N ALA A 85 26.30 0.72 4.64
CA ALA A 85 27.67 0.37 4.96
C ALA A 85 27.91 -1.13 4.70
N ARG A 86 29.08 -1.47 4.15
CA ARG A 86 29.55 -2.85 3.94
C ARG A 86 30.91 -3.05 4.61
#